data_AF-A0A816YS80-F1
#
_entry.id   AF-A0A816YS80-F1
#
_cell.length_a   1.000
_cell.length_b   1.000
_cell.length_c   1.000
_cell.angle_alpha   90.00
_cell.angle_beta   90.00
_cell.angle_gamma   90.00
#
_symmetry.space_group_name_H-M   'P 1'
#
loop_
_entity.id
_entity.type
_entity.pdbx_description
1 polymer ?
#
loop_
_entity_poly.entity_id
_entity_poly.type
_entity_poly.pdbx_seq_one_letter_code
_entity_poly.pdbx_strand_id
1 'polypeptide(L)'
;MSRRLKDVPTCIVRELENQGIPENCVLFHKRGIGWIYRQCDSDLIHQLSEPTADRSEMPASIAPERRLEQLGPFGIQETNISLSITQESDMYTVNLNQRLIALANCPEVANVGQRAPIAPVTLNDTARDAAKIPRSATHFCWVYPPAGFTQLSEKRKATINRKLARGDPDYTFLALGGFAYFRFDKYSVKTLQINCLVKADNGLHFDGPYSWQSEYTKHLSKEGRFQDVTISELIDVGIKYYCFINPNERLKSSRRNGVVWTPAPNGGFVYLYDSKRMPHKYDCYFIVVDRQMISQKSTFVMPFSIILNQQNSSSSNFNRRSSSEQDSGTGSSPLMTNEAADQFKCSICFAQTVRCLFIPCKHMCTCADCANRIREQLHSVCPICRERFTEVWDIFL
;
A
#
# COMPACT_ATOMS: atom_id res chain seq x y z
N MET A 1 -25.12 -1.39 44.28
CA MET A 1 -24.77 -2.82 44.37
C MET A 1 -23.25 -2.91 44.44
N SER A 2 -22.69 -3.41 45.55
CA SER A 2 -21.24 -3.63 45.66
C SER A 2 -20.83 -4.76 44.71
N ARG A 3 -19.77 -4.56 43.92
CA ARG A 3 -19.16 -5.62 43.13
C ARG A 3 -17.80 -5.95 43.74
N ARG A 4 -17.44 -7.23 43.80
CA ARG A 4 -16.09 -7.63 44.25
C ARG A 4 -15.10 -7.30 43.12
N LEU A 5 -13.84 -7.00 43.44
CA LEU A 5 -12.81 -6.54 42.48
C LEU A 5 -12.69 -7.41 41.21
N LYS A 6 -12.93 -8.72 41.34
CA LYS A 6 -12.92 -9.70 40.24
C LYS A 6 -13.96 -9.46 39.12
N ASP A 7 -14.96 -8.61 39.36
CA ASP A 7 -16.05 -8.32 38.42
C ASP A 7 -15.90 -6.93 37.75
N VAL A 8 -14.73 -6.30 37.87
CA VAL A 8 -14.39 -4.97 37.33
C VAL A 8 -13.52 -5.13 36.06
N PRO A 9 -13.79 -4.38 34.97
CA PRO A 9 -12.97 -4.43 33.75
C PRO A 9 -11.48 -4.18 34.03
N THR A 10 -10.59 -4.97 33.40
CA THR A 10 -9.14 -4.93 33.61
C THR A 10 -8.49 -3.57 33.34
N CYS A 11 -9.09 -2.72 32.50
CA CYS A 11 -8.62 -1.36 32.27
C CYS A 11 -8.77 -0.46 33.51
N ILE A 12 -9.79 -0.68 34.33
CA ILE A 12 -10.01 0.10 35.57
C ILE A 12 -9.08 -0.39 36.67
N VAL A 13 -8.81 -1.70 36.75
CA VAL A 13 -7.85 -2.26 37.71
C VAL A 13 -6.45 -1.68 37.48
N ARG A 14 -6.00 -1.59 36.23
CA ARG A 14 -4.70 -0.97 35.88
C ARG A 14 -4.62 0.51 36.21
N GLU A 15 -5.72 1.25 36.09
CA GLU A 15 -5.76 2.67 36.43
C GLU A 15 -5.66 2.89 37.95
N LEU A 16 -6.26 2.01 38.75
CA LEU A 16 -6.14 2.04 40.22
C LEU A 16 -4.71 1.77 40.67
N GLU A 17 -4.03 0.81 40.03
CA GLU A 17 -2.61 0.52 40.26
C GLU A 17 -1.73 1.73 39.92
N ASN A 18 -1.97 2.37 38.77
CA ASN A 18 -1.22 3.56 38.34
C ASN A 18 -1.41 4.77 39.27
N GLN A 19 -2.58 4.90 39.90
CA GLN A 19 -2.89 5.97 40.86
C GLN A 19 -2.46 5.64 42.30
N GLY A 20 -1.80 4.49 42.53
CA GLY A 20 -1.30 4.08 43.83
C GLY A 20 -2.38 3.76 44.86
N ILE A 21 -3.58 3.37 44.40
CA ILE A 21 -4.73 3.12 45.29
C ILE A 21 -4.59 1.71 45.91
N PRO A 22 -4.70 1.56 47.25
CA PRO A 22 -4.48 0.27 47.93
C PRO A 22 -5.45 -0.84 47.51
N GLU A 23 -4.97 -2.08 47.44
CA GLU A 23 -5.76 -3.27 47.03
C GLU A 23 -6.99 -3.57 47.90
N ASN A 24 -7.05 -3.03 49.12
CA ASN A 24 -8.15 -3.25 50.08
C ASN A 24 -9.35 -2.29 49.89
N CYS A 25 -9.51 -1.69 48.71
CA CYS A 25 -10.62 -0.79 48.39
C CYS A 25 -11.82 -1.53 47.78
N VAL A 26 -13.04 -1.07 48.09
CA VAL A 26 -14.29 -1.54 47.48
C VAL A 26 -14.76 -0.53 46.44
N LEU A 27 -14.97 -0.99 45.20
CA LEU A 27 -15.37 -0.17 44.07
C LEU A 27 -16.88 -0.15 43.87
N PHE A 28 -17.42 1.03 43.56
CA PHE A 28 -18.81 1.24 43.24
C PHE A 28 -18.93 2.07 41.97
N HIS A 29 -19.93 1.77 41.15
CA HIS A 29 -20.31 2.62 40.03
C HIS A 29 -21.61 3.34 40.36
N LYS A 30 -21.56 4.67 40.43
CA LYS A 30 -22.73 5.51 40.74
C LYS A 30 -23.16 6.26 39.49
N ARG A 31 -24.41 6.05 39.09
CA ARG A 31 -24.99 6.62 37.87
C ARG A 31 -24.91 8.16 37.93
N GLY A 32 -24.27 8.79 36.94
CA GLY A 32 -24.05 10.23 36.86
C GLY A 32 -22.80 10.78 37.56
N ILE A 33 -22.05 9.93 38.28
CA ILE A 33 -20.81 10.33 39.00
C ILE A 33 -19.60 9.49 38.53
N GLY A 34 -19.85 8.29 38.00
CA GLY A 34 -18.79 7.39 37.51
C GLY A 34 -18.34 6.40 38.58
N TRP A 35 -17.08 5.97 38.48
CA TRP A 35 -16.49 5.01 39.42
C TRP A 35 -15.97 5.72 40.67
N ILE A 36 -16.33 5.18 41.84
CA ILE A 36 -15.91 5.66 43.16
C ILE A 36 -15.36 4.47 43.95
N TYR A 37 -14.43 4.72 44.87
CA TYR A 37 -13.90 3.69 45.75
C TYR A 37 -14.00 4.11 47.22
N ARG A 38 -14.07 3.11 48.09
CA ARG A 38 -14.04 3.27 49.54
C ARG A 38 -12.98 2.35 50.13
N GLN A 39 -12.14 2.87 51.01
CA GLN A 39 -11.17 2.09 51.76
C GLN A 39 -11.87 1.33 52.90
N CYS A 40 -11.55 0.05 53.12
CA CYS A 40 -12.28 -0.79 54.11
C CYS A 40 -12.30 -0.20 55.54
N ASP A 41 -11.31 0.59 55.93
CA ASP A 41 -11.15 1.11 57.30
C ASP A 41 -11.48 2.61 57.43
N SER A 42 -12.17 3.20 56.43
CA SER A 42 -12.52 4.62 56.41
C SER A 42 -13.90 4.86 55.79
N ASP A 43 -14.70 5.74 56.42
CA ASP A 43 -16.02 6.13 55.91
C ASP A 43 -15.94 7.10 54.71
N LEU A 44 -14.74 7.58 54.36
CA LEU A 44 -14.50 8.48 53.23
C LEU A 44 -14.67 7.76 51.89
N ILE A 45 -15.48 8.37 51.01
CA ILE A 45 -15.71 7.92 49.64
C ILE A 45 -14.90 8.83 48.71
N HIS A 46 -14.00 8.24 47.93
CA HIS A 46 -13.17 8.96 46.97
C HIS A 46 -13.71 8.72 45.56
N GLN A 47 -13.89 9.80 44.79
CA GLN A 47 -14.26 9.74 43.38
C GLN A 47 -12.99 9.61 42.54
N LEU A 48 -12.97 8.67 41.60
CA LEU A 48 -11.88 8.61 40.63
C LEU A 48 -12.01 9.83 39.73
N SER A 49 -10.96 10.65 39.67
CA SER A 49 -10.89 11.76 38.72
C SER A 49 -10.98 11.19 37.31
N GLU A 50 -12.01 11.58 36.56
CA GLU A 50 -12.02 11.37 35.11
C GLU A 50 -10.75 12.02 34.53
N PRO A 51 -10.11 11.39 33.52
CA PRO A 51 -8.85 11.90 32.99
C PRO A 51 -9.05 13.34 32.54
N THR A 52 -8.49 14.26 33.30
CA THR A 52 -8.49 15.68 32.98
C THR A 52 -7.61 15.83 31.76
N ALA A 53 -8.23 16.14 30.62
CA ALA A 53 -7.51 16.60 29.45
C ALA A 53 -6.75 17.87 29.85
N ASP A 54 -5.45 17.72 30.10
CA ASP A 54 -4.53 18.82 30.34
C ASP A 54 -4.57 19.75 29.11
N ARG A 55 -4.92 21.01 29.36
CA ARG A 55 -5.06 22.07 28.35
C ARG A 55 -3.75 22.82 28.12
N SER A 56 -2.60 22.27 28.49
CA SER A 56 -1.29 22.93 28.34
C SER A 56 -0.33 22.30 27.32
N GLU A 57 -0.70 21.22 26.64
CA GLU A 57 -0.02 20.80 25.41
C GLU A 57 -0.92 21.12 24.22
N MET A 58 -0.53 22.12 23.40
CA MET A 58 -1.05 22.17 22.04
C MET A 58 -0.74 20.82 21.40
N PRO A 59 -1.75 20.05 20.95
CA PRO A 59 -1.48 18.75 20.38
C PRO A 59 -0.55 18.96 19.20
N ALA A 60 0.59 18.26 19.22
CA ALA A 60 1.33 17.93 18.01
C ALA A 60 0.28 17.61 16.95
N SER A 61 0.30 18.37 15.84
CA SER A 61 -0.67 18.32 14.75
C SER A 61 -1.35 16.96 14.68
N ILE A 62 -2.68 16.89 14.91
CA ILE A 62 -3.46 15.68 14.66
C ILE A 62 -3.05 15.24 13.26
N ALA A 63 -2.26 14.17 13.16
CA ALA A 63 -1.86 13.66 11.88
C ALA A 63 -3.16 13.41 11.13
N PRO A 64 -3.36 14.01 9.95
CA PRO A 64 -4.64 13.92 9.26
C PRO A 64 -5.02 12.44 9.14
N GLU A 65 -6.26 12.08 9.53
CA GLU A 65 -6.77 10.70 9.42
C GLU A 65 -6.52 10.23 7.98
N ARG A 66 -5.47 9.42 7.77
CA ARG A 66 -5.07 8.99 6.43
C ARG A 66 -6.05 7.93 5.98
N ARG A 67 -6.62 8.13 4.79
CA ARG A 67 -7.52 7.19 4.12
C ARG A 67 -7.10 7.02 2.67
N LEU A 68 -7.55 5.94 2.04
CA LEU A 68 -7.29 5.67 0.64
C LEU A 68 -8.18 6.56 -0.23
N GLU A 69 -7.59 7.54 -0.92
CA GLU A 69 -8.34 8.54 -1.69
C GLU A 69 -8.32 8.31 -3.21
N GLN A 70 -7.34 7.55 -3.71
CA GLN A 70 -7.24 7.24 -5.13
C GLN A 70 -6.55 5.90 -5.32
N LEU A 71 -6.93 5.20 -6.40
CA LEU A 71 -6.27 3.98 -6.85
C LEU A 71 -5.92 4.13 -8.34
N GLY A 72 -4.62 4.13 -8.67
CA GLY A 72 -4.16 4.18 -10.07
C GLY A 72 -4.42 5.51 -10.80
N PRO A 73 -4.16 5.58 -12.12
CA PRO A 73 -3.97 4.44 -13.05
C PRO A 73 -2.76 3.56 -12.78
N PHE A 74 -2.86 2.30 -13.21
CA PHE A 74 -1.74 1.36 -13.21
C PHE A 74 -1.45 0.89 -14.61
N GLY A 75 -0.17 0.93 -14.98
CA GLY A 75 0.33 0.18 -16.09
C GLY A 75 0.25 -1.31 -15.76
N ILE A 76 0.09 -2.11 -16.79
CA ILE A 76 0.23 -3.55 -16.71
C ILE A 76 1.48 -3.94 -17.50
N GLN A 77 2.32 -4.78 -16.91
CA GLN A 77 3.52 -5.31 -17.57
C GLN A 77 3.54 -6.83 -17.53
N GLU A 78 3.92 -7.44 -18.64
CA GLU A 78 4.10 -8.90 -18.75
C GLU A 78 5.28 -9.39 -17.91
N THR A 79 5.05 -10.50 -17.23
CA THR A 79 6.03 -11.22 -16.42
C THR A 79 6.55 -12.44 -17.19
N ASN A 80 7.66 -13.00 -16.72
CA ASN A 80 8.18 -14.29 -17.20
C ASN A 80 7.79 -15.43 -16.24
N ILE A 81 6.85 -15.19 -15.33
CA ILE A 81 6.42 -16.17 -14.35
C ILE A 81 5.55 -17.23 -15.03
N SER A 82 5.76 -18.48 -14.64
CA SER A 82 4.85 -19.57 -14.96
C SER A 82 4.01 -19.91 -13.74
N LEU A 83 2.68 -19.89 -13.90
CA LEU A 83 1.73 -20.31 -12.88
C LEU A 83 1.00 -21.58 -13.32
N SER A 84 0.84 -22.52 -12.39
CA SER A 84 -0.09 -23.63 -12.53
C SER A 84 -1.42 -23.21 -11.89
N ILE A 85 -2.44 -23.01 -12.72
CA ILE A 85 -3.78 -22.59 -12.31
C ILE A 85 -4.77 -23.65 -12.79
N THR A 86 -5.58 -24.19 -11.87
CA THR A 86 -6.72 -25.06 -12.22
C THR A 86 -8.02 -24.27 -12.20
N GLN A 87 -9.05 -24.76 -12.90
CA GLN A 87 -10.35 -24.08 -12.93
C GLN A 87 -11.14 -24.30 -11.62
N GLU A 88 -10.98 -25.48 -11.02
CA GLU A 88 -11.77 -25.93 -9.88
C GLU A 88 -11.25 -25.42 -8.53
N SER A 89 -10.02 -24.89 -8.49
CA SER A 89 -9.39 -24.40 -7.27
C SER A 89 -9.08 -22.91 -7.38
N ASP A 90 -9.42 -22.16 -6.33
CA ASP A 90 -8.98 -20.77 -6.19
C ASP A 90 -7.52 -20.64 -5.75
N MET A 91 -6.75 -21.72 -5.79
CA MET A 91 -5.31 -21.72 -5.54
C MET A 91 -4.51 -21.76 -6.84
N TYR A 92 -3.29 -21.28 -6.79
CA TYR A 92 -2.29 -21.43 -7.84
C TYR A 92 -0.94 -21.82 -7.25
N THR A 93 -0.08 -22.41 -8.08
CA THR A 93 1.33 -22.65 -7.76
C THR A 93 2.21 -21.83 -8.68
N VAL A 94 3.17 -21.09 -8.12
CA VAL A 94 4.20 -20.39 -8.89
C VAL A 94 5.41 -21.29 -9.08
N ASN A 95 5.90 -21.36 -10.32
CA ASN A 95 7.15 -22.05 -10.62
C ASN A 95 8.35 -21.16 -10.26
N LEU A 96 8.91 -21.37 -9.07
CA LEU A 96 10.13 -20.68 -8.59
C LEU A 96 11.39 -21.37 -9.16
N ASN A 97 11.60 -21.28 -10.47
CA ASN A 97 12.80 -21.80 -11.14
C ASN A 97 13.81 -20.68 -11.45
N GLN A 98 14.97 -21.06 -12.02
CA GLN A 98 15.99 -20.21 -12.67
C GLN A 98 16.04 -18.74 -12.20
N ARG A 99 15.15 -17.88 -12.74
CA ARG A 99 15.09 -16.43 -12.47
C ARG A 99 14.74 -16.08 -11.01
N LEU A 100 13.96 -16.92 -10.36
CA LEU A 100 13.47 -16.77 -8.99
C LEU A 100 14.12 -17.75 -8.02
N ILE A 101 15.26 -18.38 -8.39
CA ILE A 101 15.93 -19.39 -7.57
C ILE A 101 16.34 -18.86 -6.18
N ALA A 102 16.60 -17.56 -6.07
CA ALA A 102 16.87 -16.90 -4.79
C ALA A 102 15.68 -17.02 -3.82
N LEU A 103 14.45 -17.09 -4.33
CA LEU A 103 13.22 -17.31 -3.57
C LEU A 103 12.90 -18.80 -3.39
N ALA A 104 13.29 -19.65 -4.34
CA ALA A 104 13.08 -21.10 -4.24
C ALA A 104 13.74 -21.72 -2.99
N ASN A 105 14.85 -21.11 -2.53
CA ASN A 105 15.57 -21.50 -1.32
C ASN A 105 15.12 -20.74 -0.06
N CYS A 106 14.03 -19.98 -0.13
CA CYS A 106 13.46 -19.27 1.02
C CYS A 106 12.31 -20.08 1.60
N PRO A 107 12.48 -20.77 2.74
CA PRO A 107 11.41 -21.54 3.37
C PRO A 107 10.21 -20.68 3.79
N GLU A 108 10.40 -19.37 3.93
CA GLU A 108 9.34 -18.42 4.28
C GLU A 108 8.43 -18.11 3.10
N VAL A 109 8.88 -18.26 1.84
CA VAL A 109 8.06 -17.91 0.66
C VAL A 109 7.34 -19.16 0.18
N ALA A 110 6.03 -19.17 0.34
CA ALA A 110 5.22 -20.22 -0.25
C ALA A 110 5.28 -20.10 -1.78
N ASN A 111 5.41 -21.22 -2.47
CA ASN A 111 5.22 -21.27 -3.92
C ASN A 111 3.74 -21.43 -4.31
N VAL A 112 2.82 -21.21 -3.36
CA VAL A 112 1.37 -21.29 -3.56
C VAL A 112 0.71 -20.00 -3.10
N GLY A 113 -0.37 -19.62 -3.77
CA GLY A 113 -1.17 -18.46 -3.41
C GLY A 113 -2.62 -18.62 -3.84
N GLN A 114 -3.46 -17.64 -3.52
CA GLN A 114 -4.88 -17.63 -3.89
C GLN A 114 -5.12 -16.73 -5.11
N ARG A 115 -6.22 -16.97 -5.83
CA ARG A 115 -6.70 -16.14 -6.94
C ARG A 115 -8.16 -15.75 -6.79
N ALA A 116 -8.58 -14.79 -7.61
CA ALA A 116 -9.99 -14.58 -7.93
C ALA A 116 -10.58 -15.75 -8.71
N PRO A 117 -11.91 -16.01 -8.61
CA PRO A 117 -12.60 -16.83 -9.60
C PRO A 117 -12.32 -16.29 -10.99
N ILE A 118 -12.16 -17.18 -11.95
CA ILE A 118 -11.95 -16.80 -13.35
C ILE A 118 -13.24 -16.16 -13.87
N ALA A 119 -13.11 -14.97 -14.48
CA ALA A 119 -14.22 -14.18 -15.01
C ALA A 119 -13.97 -13.77 -16.45
N PRO A 120 -15.03 -13.52 -17.24
CA PRO A 120 -14.89 -13.01 -18.61
C PRO A 120 -14.25 -11.62 -18.62
N VAL A 121 -13.45 -11.34 -19.65
CA VAL A 121 -12.96 -9.97 -19.90
C VAL A 121 -14.12 -9.12 -20.42
N THR A 122 -14.43 -8.01 -19.74
CA THR A 122 -15.52 -7.09 -20.10
C THR A 122 -15.05 -5.73 -20.61
N LEU A 123 -13.78 -5.40 -20.39
CA LEU A 123 -13.19 -4.15 -20.89
C LEU A 123 -13.30 -4.07 -22.41
N ASN A 124 -13.63 -2.89 -22.92
CA ASN A 124 -13.64 -2.65 -24.35
C ASN A 124 -12.23 -2.71 -24.96
N ASP A 125 -12.19 -2.78 -26.28
CA ASP A 125 -10.98 -2.92 -27.08
C ASP A 125 -9.93 -1.84 -26.84
N THR A 126 -10.35 -0.58 -26.69
CA THR A 126 -9.43 0.54 -26.42
C THR A 126 -8.81 0.44 -25.04
N ALA A 127 -9.61 0.11 -24.02
CA ALA A 127 -9.12 -0.09 -22.65
C ALA A 127 -8.17 -1.31 -22.57
N ARG A 128 -8.49 -2.38 -23.31
CA ARG A 128 -7.63 -3.57 -23.40
C ARG A 128 -6.27 -3.25 -24.02
N ASP A 129 -6.22 -2.47 -25.10
CA ASP A 129 -4.96 -2.04 -25.71
C ASP A 129 -4.12 -1.22 -24.74
N ALA A 130 -4.74 -0.23 -24.09
CA ALA A 130 -4.07 0.63 -23.12
C ALA A 130 -3.48 -0.20 -21.95
N ALA A 131 -4.22 -1.20 -21.47
CA ALA A 131 -3.81 -2.13 -20.42
C ALA A 131 -2.97 -3.31 -20.93
N LYS A 132 -2.57 -3.34 -22.22
CA LYS A 132 -1.79 -4.43 -22.83
C LYS A 132 -2.39 -5.83 -22.60
N ILE A 133 -3.72 -5.92 -22.60
CA ILE A 133 -4.46 -7.17 -22.46
C ILE A 133 -4.51 -7.86 -23.83
N PRO A 134 -4.13 -9.14 -23.97
CA PRO A 134 -4.24 -9.86 -25.23
C PRO A 134 -5.64 -9.77 -25.82
N ARG A 135 -5.78 -9.38 -27.09
CA ARG A 135 -7.09 -9.31 -27.77
C ARG A 135 -7.81 -10.65 -27.84
N SER A 136 -7.06 -11.73 -27.81
CA SER A 136 -7.60 -13.08 -27.78
C SER A 136 -7.94 -13.60 -26.39
N ALA A 137 -7.68 -12.84 -25.32
CA ALA A 137 -8.10 -13.21 -23.98
C ALA A 137 -9.62 -13.17 -23.90
N THR A 138 -10.23 -14.25 -23.44
CA THR A 138 -11.68 -14.33 -23.20
C THR A 138 -11.99 -14.24 -21.71
N HIS A 139 -11.04 -14.65 -20.86
CA HIS A 139 -11.20 -14.67 -19.41
C HIS A 139 -9.93 -14.18 -18.72
N PHE A 140 -10.06 -13.80 -17.45
CA PHE A 140 -8.96 -13.41 -16.58
C PHE A 140 -9.27 -13.72 -15.11
N CYS A 141 -8.26 -13.65 -14.27
CA CYS A 141 -8.45 -13.53 -12.83
C CYS A 141 -7.37 -12.64 -12.21
N TRP A 142 -7.72 -11.97 -11.12
CA TRP A 142 -6.70 -11.41 -10.22
C TRP A 142 -5.99 -12.53 -9.48
N VAL A 143 -4.67 -12.44 -9.38
CA VAL A 143 -3.80 -13.38 -8.67
C VAL A 143 -3.17 -12.64 -7.51
N TYR A 144 -3.46 -13.08 -6.27
CA TYR A 144 -2.93 -12.44 -5.08
C TYR A 144 -1.45 -12.81 -4.87
N PRO A 145 -0.66 -11.96 -4.18
CA PRO A 145 0.68 -12.32 -3.72
C PRO A 145 0.70 -13.70 -3.05
N PRO A 146 1.73 -14.54 -3.29
CA PRO A 146 1.89 -15.76 -2.53
C PRO A 146 2.18 -15.46 -1.05
N ALA A 147 1.83 -16.41 -0.19
CA ALA A 147 2.05 -16.25 1.25
C ALA A 147 3.54 -16.13 1.58
N GLY A 148 3.83 -15.39 2.65
CA GLY A 148 5.18 -15.34 3.23
C GLY A 148 6.15 -14.33 2.62
N PHE A 149 5.76 -13.65 1.53
CA PHE A 149 6.53 -12.52 1.00
C PHE A 149 6.65 -11.37 2.01
N THR A 150 5.70 -11.21 2.93
CA THR A 150 5.76 -10.23 4.03
C THR A 150 6.60 -10.67 5.22
N GLN A 151 6.88 -11.97 5.34
CA GLN A 151 7.54 -12.60 6.51
C GLN A 151 9.05 -12.79 6.31
N LEU A 152 9.59 -12.25 5.21
CA LEU A 152 11.00 -12.32 4.88
C LEU A 152 11.88 -11.65 5.95
N SER A 153 13.04 -12.24 6.21
CA SER A 153 14.09 -11.61 7.02
C SER A 153 14.61 -10.32 6.38
N GLU A 154 15.11 -9.38 7.19
CA GLU A 154 15.59 -8.06 6.73
C GLU A 154 16.67 -8.15 5.64
N LYS A 155 17.58 -9.13 5.73
CA LYS A 155 18.61 -9.38 4.71
C LYS A 155 18.00 -9.79 3.36
N ARG A 156 16.95 -10.62 3.38
CA ARG A 156 16.23 -11.08 2.17
C ARG A 156 15.34 -9.98 1.61
N LYS A 157 14.64 -9.23 2.48
CA LYS A 157 13.93 -8.00 2.12
C LYS A 157 14.85 -7.03 1.39
N ALA A 158 16.05 -6.75 1.89
CA ALA A 158 16.98 -5.84 1.19
C ALA A 158 17.36 -6.32 -0.24
N THR A 159 17.50 -7.63 -0.44
CA THR A 159 17.81 -8.21 -1.76
C THR A 159 16.61 -8.09 -2.70
N ILE A 160 15.41 -8.39 -2.21
CA ILE A 160 14.16 -8.32 -2.97
C ILE A 160 13.78 -6.88 -3.25
N ASN A 161 13.92 -5.98 -2.27
CA ASN A 161 13.72 -4.55 -2.42
C ASN A 161 14.64 -3.97 -3.50
N ARG A 162 15.89 -4.45 -3.62
CA ARG A 162 16.78 -4.04 -4.71
C ARG A 162 16.27 -4.48 -6.09
N LYS A 163 15.65 -5.66 -6.19
CA LYS A 163 15.04 -6.16 -7.43
C LYS A 163 13.75 -5.41 -7.76
N LEU A 164 12.91 -5.17 -6.76
CA LEU A 164 11.70 -4.35 -6.86
C LEU A 164 12.01 -2.91 -7.27
N ALA A 165 13.04 -2.29 -6.66
CA ALA A 165 13.48 -0.93 -6.99
C ALA A 165 14.01 -0.81 -8.44
N ARG A 166 14.44 -1.93 -9.04
CA ARG A 166 14.83 -2.00 -10.46
C ARG A 166 13.63 -2.26 -11.38
N GLY A 167 12.42 -2.39 -10.84
CA GLY A 167 11.20 -2.65 -11.60
C GLY A 167 11.15 -4.05 -12.20
N ASP A 168 11.77 -5.06 -11.55
CA ASP A 168 11.71 -6.44 -12.05
C ASP A 168 10.25 -6.95 -12.01
N PRO A 169 9.65 -7.31 -13.17
CA PRO A 169 8.23 -7.62 -13.25
C PRO A 169 7.86 -8.88 -12.46
N ASP A 170 8.77 -9.85 -12.37
CA ASP A 170 8.52 -11.12 -11.68
C ASP A 170 8.44 -10.87 -10.16
N TYR A 171 9.39 -10.11 -9.62
CA TYR A 171 9.35 -9.74 -8.20
C TYR A 171 8.18 -8.81 -7.88
N THR A 172 7.82 -7.91 -8.79
CA THR A 172 6.69 -7.00 -8.62
C THR A 172 5.38 -7.79 -8.55
N PHE A 173 5.21 -8.81 -9.39
CA PHE A 173 4.08 -9.74 -9.33
C PHE A 173 4.01 -10.46 -7.98
N LEU A 174 5.13 -10.96 -7.48
CA LEU A 174 5.15 -11.67 -6.20
C LEU A 174 4.88 -10.76 -5.00
N ALA A 175 5.21 -9.48 -5.10
CA ALA A 175 4.97 -8.50 -4.03
C ALA A 175 3.52 -7.99 -4.01
N LEU A 176 2.97 -7.69 -5.18
CA LEU A 176 1.70 -6.96 -5.33
C LEU A 176 0.55 -7.80 -5.88
N GLY A 177 0.85 -8.94 -6.47
CA GLY A 177 -0.09 -9.71 -7.28
C GLY A 177 -0.16 -9.18 -8.71
N GLY A 178 -1.18 -9.62 -9.43
CA GLY A 178 -1.32 -9.28 -10.83
C GLY A 178 -2.50 -9.95 -11.53
N PHE A 179 -2.56 -9.82 -12.85
CA PHE A 179 -3.64 -10.39 -13.66
C PHE A 179 -3.13 -11.54 -14.51
N ALA A 180 -3.81 -12.68 -14.46
CA ALA A 180 -3.61 -13.79 -15.39
C ALA A 180 -4.73 -13.78 -16.43
N TYR A 181 -4.37 -13.87 -17.71
CA TYR A 181 -5.29 -13.85 -18.85
C TYR A 181 -5.30 -15.19 -19.56
N PHE A 182 -6.49 -15.63 -19.94
CA PHE A 182 -6.73 -16.94 -20.53
C PHE A 182 -7.52 -16.84 -21.82
N ARG A 183 -7.28 -17.80 -22.70
CA ARG A 183 -8.18 -18.15 -23.80
C ARG A 183 -8.87 -19.46 -23.46
N PHE A 184 -10.19 -19.42 -23.42
CA PHE A 184 -11.02 -20.61 -23.31
C PHE A 184 -11.41 -21.02 -24.72
N ASP A 185 -10.88 -22.16 -25.15
CA ASP A 185 -11.30 -22.86 -26.35
C ASP A 185 -12.29 -23.98 -25.97
N LYS A 186 -12.90 -24.64 -26.95
CA LYS A 186 -13.98 -25.63 -26.73
C LYS A 186 -13.61 -26.75 -25.74
N TYR A 187 -12.32 -27.11 -25.65
CA TYR A 187 -11.83 -28.23 -24.84
C TYR A 187 -10.55 -27.92 -24.04
N SER A 188 -10.06 -26.68 -24.08
CA SER A 188 -8.79 -26.33 -23.43
C SER A 188 -8.79 -24.91 -22.91
N VAL A 189 -8.09 -24.70 -21.80
CA VAL A 189 -7.76 -23.37 -21.31
C VAL A 189 -6.29 -23.13 -21.58
N LYS A 190 -5.99 -22.06 -22.31
CA LYS A 190 -4.62 -21.62 -22.54
C LYS A 190 -4.35 -20.36 -21.73
N THR A 191 -3.37 -20.42 -20.82
CA THR A 191 -2.79 -19.21 -20.22
C THR A 191 -2.09 -18.42 -21.32
N LEU A 192 -2.51 -17.18 -21.54
CA LEU A 192 -1.94 -16.30 -22.55
C LEU A 192 -0.84 -15.43 -21.97
N GLN A 193 -1.10 -14.84 -20.80
CA GLN A 193 -0.24 -13.82 -20.24
C GLN A 193 -0.44 -13.73 -18.73
N ILE A 194 0.65 -13.49 -17.98
CA ILE A 194 0.63 -13.19 -16.56
C ILE A 194 1.31 -11.85 -16.37
N ASN A 195 0.59 -10.92 -15.75
CA ASN A 195 1.01 -9.53 -15.68
C ASN A 195 1.10 -9.03 -14.25
N CYS A 196 2.07 -8.17 -13.98
CA CYS A 196 2.16 -7.40 -12.75
C CYS A 196 1.63 -5.97 -12.94
N LEU A 197 1.40 -5.30 -11.81
CA LEU A 197 1.07 -3.87 -11.78
C LEU A 197 2.36 -3.04 -11.76
N VAL A 198 2.43 -2.02 -12.62
CA VAL A 198 3.52 -1.04 -12.65
C VAL A 198 2.95 0.38 -12.64
N LYS A 199 3.77 1.35 -12.24
CA LYS A 199 3.39 2.76 -12.38
C LYS A 199 3.45 3.14 -13.85
N ALA A 200 2.34 3.69 -14.34
CA ALA A 200 2.27 4.33 -15.62
C ALA A 200 1.11 5.33 -15.61
N ASP A 201 1.20 6.35 -16.45
CA ASP A 201 0.10 7.32 -16.64
C ASP A 201 -1.02 6.74 -17.55
N ASN A 202 -0.84 5.53 -18.06
CA ASN A 202 -1.78 4.78 -18.88
C ASN A 202 -1.94 3.33 -18.37
N GLY A 203 -3.02 2.66 -18.79
CA GLY A 203 -3.30 1.27 -18.43
C GLY A 203 -4.69 1.08 -17.86
N LEU A 204 -4.80 0.44 -16.69
CA LEU A 204 -6.07 0.31 -15.97
C LEU A 204 -6.36 1.57 -15.17
N HIS A 205 -7.57 2.09 -15.35
CA HIS A 205 -8.10 3.21 -14.60
C HIS A 205 -9.13 2.73 -13.60
N PHE A 206 -9.19 3.43 -12.45
CA PHE A 206 -10.18 3.13 -11.41
C PHE A 206 -10.97 4.39 -11.06
N ASP A 207 -12.22 4.19 -10.70
CA ASP A 207 -13.11 5.21 -10.16
C ASP A 207 -13.51 4.85 -8.71
N GLY A 208 -13.64 5.86 -7.85
CA GLY A 208 -13.79 5.75 -6.40
C GLY A 208 -12.90 6.73 -5.63
N PRO A 209 -12.78 6.59 -4.30
CA PRO A 209 -13.37 5.54 -3.46
C PRO A 209 -14.87 5.72 -3.30
N TYR A 210 -15.63 4.64 -3.45
CA TYR A 210 -17.02 4.58 -3.01
C TYR A 210 -17.12 3.89 -1.65
N SER A 211 -18.08 4.29 -0.82
CA SER A 211 -18.32 3.62 0.46
C SER A 211 -18.73 2.17 0.28
N TRP A 212 -18.03 1.26 0.96
CA TRP A 212 -18.35 -0.16 0.93
C TRP A 212 -19.54 -0.47 1.85
N GLN A 213 -20.49 -1.25 1.34
CA GLN A 213 -21.66 -1.67 2.11
C GLN A 213 -21.33 -2.96 2.87
N SER A 214 -21.11 -2.84 4.18
CA SER A 214 -20.66 -3.95 5.04
C SER A 214 -21.58 -5.18 5.08
N GLU A 215 -22.84 -5.05 4.65
CA GLU A 215 -23.77 -6.17 4.52
C GLU A 215 -23.35 -7.22 3.49
N TYR A 216 -22.47 -6.88 2.53
CA TYR A 216 -21.92 -7.81 1.53
C TYR A 216 -20.58 -8.43 1.94
N THR A 217 -19.92 -7.91 2.99
CA THR A 217 -18.64 -8.44 3.50
C THR A 217 -18.72 -9.92 3.86
N LYS A 218 -19.86 -10.36 4.42
CA LYS A 218 -20.07 -11.77 4.81
C LYS A 218 -20.12 -12.72 3.61
N HIS A 219 -20.62 -12.27 2.46
CA HIS A 219 -20.69 -13.10 1.25
C HIS A 219 -19.29 -13.41 0.74
N LEU A 220 -18.48 -12.37 0.51
CA LEU A 220 -17.09 -12.49 0.06
C LEU A 220 -16.19 -13.18 1.11
N SER A 221 -16.46 -12.99 2.41
CA SER A 221 -15.72 -13.67 3.48
C SER A 221 -15.98 -15.18 3.52
N LYS A 222 -17.23 -15.62 3.28
CA LYS A 222 -17.58 -17.04 3.23
C LYS A 222 -16.90 -17.77 2.07
N GLU A 223 -16.64 -17.04 0.99
CA GLU A 223 -15.89 -17.53 -0.18
C GLU A 223 -14.37 -17.38 -0.02
N GLY A 224 -13.89 -16.96 1.16
CA GLY A 224 -12.46 -16.82 1.43
C GLY A 224 -11.77 -15.78 0.55
N ARG A 225 -12.50 -14.78 0.03
CA ARG A 225 -11.99 -13.83 -0.98
C ARG A 225 -11.03 -12.78 -0.40
N PHE A 226 -11.21 -12.39 0.86
CA PHE A 226 -10.42 -11.34 1.52
C PHE A 226 -9.03 -11.82 1.94
N GLN A 227 -8.02 -11.18 1.38
CA GLN A 227 -6.60 -11.37 1.69
C GLN A 227 -6.06 -10.26 2.58
N ASP A 228 -5.02 -10.57 3.34
CA ASP A 228 -4.23 -9.55 4.04
C ASP A 228 -3.53 -8.63 3.03
N VAL A 229 -3.49 -7.34 3.36
CA VAL A 229 -2.71 -6.38 2.59
C VAL A 229 -1.22 -6.58 2.88
N THR A 230 -0.42 -6.73 1.82
CA THR A 230 1.05 -6.84 1.88
C THR A 230 1.76 -5.52 1.59
N ILE A 231 1.03 -4.54 1.09
CA ILE A 231 1.51 -3.25 0.60
C ILE A 231 1.62 -2.28 1.77
N SER A 232 2.83 -1.80 2.07
CA SER A 232 3.07 -0.95 3.24
C SER A 232 2.28 0.36 3.22
N GLU A 233 2.06 0.98 2.06
CA GLU A 233 1.32 2.24 1.98
C GLU A 233 -0.16 2.04 2.30
N LEU A 234 -0.72 0.91 1.90
CA LEU A 234 -2.09 0.53 2.27
C LEU A 234 -2.17 0.17 3.76
N ILE A 235 -1.14 -0.48 4.32
CA ILE A 235 -1.02 -0.76 5.76
C ILE A 235 -0.91 0.56 6.56
N ASP A 236 -0.12 1.52 6.07
CA ASP A 236 0.14 2.82 6.71
C ASP A 236 -1.10 3.71 6.76
N VAL A 237 -1.99 3.60 5.77
CA VAL A 237 -3.32 4.23 5.82
C VAL A 237 -4.34 3.41 6.63
N GLY A 238 -3.95 2.27 7.20
CA GLY A 238 -4.76 1.49 8.14
C GLY A 238 -5.57 0.34 7.52
N ILE A 239 -5.41 0.05 6.23
CA ILE A 239 -6.13 -1.06 5.58
C ILE A 239 -5.57 -2.39 6.09
N LYS A 240 -6.47 -3.35 6.31
CA LYS A 240 -6.15 -4.70 6.80
C LYS A 240 -6.38 -5.76 5.73
N TYR A 241 -7.51 -5.67 5.03
CA TYR A 241 -7.89 -6.66 4.04
C TYR A 241 -8.24 -6.02 2.71
N TYR A 242 -8.05 -6.78 1.64
CA TYR A 242 -8.57 -6.44 0.34
C TYR A 242 -9.04 -7.66 -0.43
N CYS A 243 -9.92 -7.46 -1.40
CA CYS A 243 -10.25 -8.49 -2.37
C CYS A 243 -10.63 -7.89 -3.72
N PHE A 244 -10.52 -8.71 -4.77
CA PHE A 244 -11.02 -8.37 -6.10
C PHE A 244 -12.46 -8.89 -6.27
N ILE A 245 -13.37 -7.99 -6.66
CA ILE A 245 -14.71 -8.31 -7.14
C ILE A 245 -14.62 -8.47 -8.66
N ASN A 246 -15.21 -9.53 -9.19
CA ASN A 246 -15.25 -9.81 -10.60
C ASN A 246 -16.23 -8.90 -11.37
N PRO A 247 -16.03 -8.75 -12.69
CA PRO A 247 -16.98 -8.07 -13.56
C PRO A 247 -18.39 -8.62 -13.40
N ASN A 248 -19.34 -7.70 -13.16
CA ASN A 248 -20.76 -8.00 -13.02
C ASN A 248 -21.09 -9.03 -11.92
N GLU A 249 -20.21 -9.19 -10.93
CA GLU A 249 -20.43 -10.11 -9.83
C GLU A 249 -21.69 -9.72 -9.02
N ARG A 250 -22.52 -10.70 -8.69
CA ARG A 250 -23.79 -10.52 -7.99
C ARG A 250 -23.63 -10.84 -6.51
N LEU A 251 -23.45 -9.81 -5.69
CA LEU A 251 -23.22 -9.94 -4.27
C LEU A 251 -24.53 -10.07 -3.50
N LYS A 252 -24.64 -11.10 -2.67
CA LYS A 252 -25.80 -11.32 -1.80
C LYS A 252 -25.61 -10.59 -0.46
N SER A 253 -26.57 -9.73 -0.12
CA SER A 253 -26.60 -9.08 1.19
C SER A 253 -26.84 -10.11 2.29
N SER A 254 -26.22 -9.90 3.45
CA SER A 254 -26.43 -10.71 4.64
C SER A 254 -27.68 -10.35 5.44
N ARG A 255 -28.42 -9.31 5.03
CA ARG A 255 -29.68 -8.89 5.65
C ARG A 255 -30.83 -9.79 5.16
N ARG A 256 -31.85 -9.99 6.01
CA ARG A 256 -32.99 -10.90 5.75
C ARG A 256 -33.78 -10.54 4.48
N ASN A 257 -33.88 -9.25 4.16
CA ASN A 257 -34.52 -8.71 2.95
C ASN A 257 -33.50 -7.94 2.09
N GLY A 258 -32.23 -8.33 2.17
CA GLY A 258 -31.16 -7.66 1.47
C GLY A 258 -31.25 -7.84 -0.04
N VAL A 259 -30.95 -6.79 -0.79
CA VAL A 259 -30.98 -6.80 -2.25
C VAL A 259 -29.70 -7.45 -2.79
N VAL A 260 -29.76 -8.02 -3.98
CA VAL A 260 -28.56 -8.44 -4.71
C VAL A 260 -27.95 -7.21 -5.38
N TRP A 261 -26.67 -6.98 -5.15
CA TRP A 261 -25.95 -5.82 -5.67
C TRP A 261 -24.86 -6.24 -6.66
N THR A 262 -24.72 -5.47 -7.73
CA THR A 262 -23.67 -5.65 -8.75
C THR A 262 -22.84 -4.38 -8.83
N PRO A 263 -21.78 -4.26 -8.00
CA PRO A 263 -21.09 -2.98 -7.80
C PRO A 263 -20.12 -2.61 -8.92
N ALA A 264 -19.61 -3.59 -9.68
CA ALA A 264 -18.42 -3.41 -10.50
C ALA A 264 -18.58 -4.00 -11.90
N PRO A 265 -18.95 -3.20 -12.92
CA PRO A 265 -19.15 -3.68 -14.29
C PRO A 265 -17.92 -4.36 -14.90
N ASN A 266 -16.71 -3.88 -14.56
CA ASN A 266 -15.43 -4.41 -15.04
C ASN A 266 -14.56 -5.01 -13.93
N GLY A 267 -15.17 -5.29 -12.78
CA GLY A 267 -14.47 -5.69 -11.57
C GLY A 267 -13.86 -4.52 -10.82
N GLY A 268 -13.25 -4.79 -9.67
CA GLY A 268 -12.78 -3.75 -8.77
C GLY A 268 -12.18 -4.30 -7.48
N PHE A 269 -11.59 -3.42 -6.67
CA PHE A 269 -11.00 -3.79 -5.39
C PHE A 269 -11.81 -3.24 -4.22
N VAL A 270 -12.06 -4.08 -3.22
CA VAL A 270 -12.61 -3.69 -1.91
C VAL A 270 -11.47 -3.62 -0.92
N TYR A 271 -11.48 -2.62 -0.05
CA TYR A 271 -10.52 -2.44 1.04
C TYR A 271 -11.26 -2.31 2.37
N LEU A 272 -10.84 -3.11 3.36
CA LEU A 272 -11.39 -3.09 4.72
C LEU A 272 -10.36 -2.62 5.73
N TYR A 273 -10.80 -1.78 6.65
CA TYR A 273 -9.93 -1.14 7.66
C TYR A 273 -9.95 -1.84 9.02
N ASP A 274 -10.96 -2.65 9.30
CA ASP A 274 -11.09 -3.35 10.57
C ASP A 274 -10.46 -4.74 10.53
N SER A 275 -9.59 -5.04 11.52
CA SER A 275 -8.90 -6.33 11.63
C SER A 275 -9.82 -7.51 11.89
N LYS A 276 -11.07 -7.28 12.31
CA LYS A 276 -12.09 -8.32 12.52
C LYS A 276 -13.14 -8.32 11.40
N ARG A 277 -12.92 -7.54 10.32
CA ARG A 277 -13.85 -7.34 9.20
C ARG A 277 -15.23 -6.84 9.64
N MET A 278 -15.26 -6.08 10.74
CA MET A 278 -16.45 -5.35 11.18
C MET A 278 -16.62 -4.08 10.34
N PRO A 279 -17.85 -3.53 10.23
CA PRO A 279 -18.09 -2.31 9.46
C PRO A 279 -17.21 -1.16 9.95
N HIS A 280 -16.49 -0.51 9.02
CA HIS A 280 -15.67 0.65 9.31
C HIS A 280 -16.03 1.84 8.41
N LYS A 281 -15.91 3.08 8.92
CA LYS A 281 -16.28 4.32 8.20
C LYS A 281 -15.48 4.56 6.91
N TYR A 282 -14.31 3.92 6.79
CA TYR A 282 -13.42 4.03 5.62
C TYR A 282 -13.41 2.79 4.73
N ASP A 283 -14.20 1.76 5.04
CA ASP A 283 -14.33 0.64 4.13
C ASP A 283 -14.81 1.18 2.77
N CYS A 284 -14.06 0.87 1.73
CA CYS A 284 -14.27 1.45 0.42
C CYS A 284 -14.00 0.45 -0.69
N TYR A 285 -14.45 0.79 -1.89
CA TYR A 285 -14.10 0.05 -3.08
C TYR A 285 -13.87 0.97 -4.28
N PHE A 286 -13.09 0.47 -5.23
CA PHE A 286 -12.75 1.11 -6.48
C PHE A 286 -13.14 0.19 -7.64
N ILE A 287 -13.76 0.73 -8.68
CA ILE A 287 -14.16 -0.05 -9.87
C ILE A 287 -13.21 0.23 -11.03
N VAL A 288 -12.93 -0.77 -11.84
CA VAL A 288 -12.20 -0.58 -13.09
C VAL A 288 -13.09 0.14 -14.10
N VAL A 289 -12.56 1.16 -14.77
CA VAL A 289 -13.27 1.94 -15.79
C VAL A 289 -12.59 1.89 -17.14
N ASP A 290 -13.40 1.96 -18.20
CA ASP A 290 -12.97 1.88 -19.60
C ASP A 290 -12.26 3.14 -20.12
N ARG A 291 -12.38 4.26 -19.40
CA ARG A 291 -11.95 5.59 -19.87
C ARG A 291 -10.80 6.13 -19.04
N GLN A 292 -9.88 6.83 -19.71
CA GLN A 292 -8.95 7.72 -19.03
C GLN A 292 -9.73 8.81 -18.30
N MET A 293 -9.76 8.74 -16.97
CA MET A 293 -10.23 9.85 -16.15
C MET A 293 -9.20 10.98 -16.24
N ILE A 294 -9.62 12.16 -16.69
CA ILE A 294 -8.78 13.38 -16.66
C ILE A 294 -8.67 13.80 -15.18
N SER A 295 -7.66 13.30 -14.46
CA SER A 295 -7.45 13.68 -13.06
C SER A 295 -6.94 15.13 -12.98
N GLN A 296 -7.73 16.01 -12.37
CA GLN A 296 -7.27 17.29 -11.86
C GLN A 296 -6.43 17.02 -10.59
N LYS A 297 -5.15 17.37 -10.64
CA LYS A 297 -4.16 17.37 -9.53
C LYS A 297 -4.71 17.04 -8.14
N SER A 298 -4.35 15.88 -7.58
CA SER A 298 -4.41 15.59 -6.15
C SER A 298 -3.67 14.27 -5.83
N THR A 299 -3.27 14.10 -4.58
CA THR A 299 -2.28 13.14 -4.06
C THR A 299 -2.63 11.67 -4.31
N PHE A 300 -1.85 11.01 -5.15
CA PHE A 300 -1.93 9.57 -5.39
C PHE A 300 -1.55 8.78 -4.14
N VAL A 301 -2.44 7.92 -3.64
CA VAL A 301 -2.05 6.84 -2.74
C VAL A 301 -1.50 5.70 -3.59
N MET A 302 -0.21 5.75 -3.84
CA MET A 302 0.51 4.71 -4.56
C MET A 302 0.82 3.56 -3.59
N PRO A 303 0.63 2.29 -3.95
CA PRO A 303 1.16 1.12 -3.23
C PRO A 303 2.68 0.94 -3.42
N PHE A 304 3.41 2.01 -3.75
CA PHE A 304 4.73 1.93 -4.41
C PHE A 304 5.82 2.83 -3.82
N SER A 305 5.65 3.44 -2.64
CA SER A 305 6.79 4.04 -1.92
C SER A 305 7.91 3.03 -1.62
N ILE A 306 7.60 1.72 -1.62
CA ILE A 306 8.59 0.63 -1.55
C ILE A 306 9.24 0.27 -2.90
N ILE A 307 8.57 0.51 -4.04
CA ILE A 307 8.99 -0.06 -5.35
C ILE A 307 9.41 1.04 -6.35
N LEU A 308 8.97 2.28 -6.16
CA LEU A 308 9.20 3.37 -7.12
C LEU A 308 9.79 4.59 -6.41
N ASN A 309 11.12 4.61 -6.36
CA ASN A 309 11.88 5.86 -6.35
C ASN A 309 11.82 6.56 -7.73
N GLN A 310 10.66 6.54 -8.41
CA GLN A 310 10.44 7.23 -9.68
C GLN A 310 9.65 8.50 -9.42
N GLN A 311 10.37 9.62 -9.33
CA GLN A 311 9.81 10.96 -9.34
C GLN A 311 9.22 11.26 -10.73
N ASN A 312 7.92 11.58 -10.78
CA ASN A 312 7.32 12.27 -11.93
C ASN A 312 7.70 13.75 -11.86
N SER A 313 8.09 14.35 -12.98
CA SER A 313 7.51 15.65 -13.39
C SER A 313 7.85 15.97 -14.85
N SER A 314 6.87 15.83 -15.74
CA SER A 314 6.62 16.76 -16.84
C SER A 314 5.82 17.94 -16.23
N SER A 315 5.89 19.22 -16.62
CA SER A 315 6.33 19.92 -17.83
C SER A 315 6.64 21.39 -17.49
N SER A 316 7.57 22.06 -18.17
CA SER A 316 7.29 23.31 -18.91
C SER A 316 8.54 23.87 -19.62
N ASN A 317 8.32 24.10 -20.92
CA ASN A 317 9.07 24.85 -21.94
C ASN A 317 10.10 25.91 -21.48
N PHE A 318 11.23 26.02 -22.20
CA PHE A 318 11.60 27.22 -23.01
C PHE A 318 12.86 26.99 -23.88
N ASN A 319 12.67 27.09 -25.20
CA ASN A 319 13.51 27.61 -26.30
C ASN A 319 15.06 27.69 -26.27
N ARG A 320 15.60 27.40 -27.49
CA ARG A 320 16.85 27.89 -28.16
C ARG A 320 18.18 27.27 -27.67
N ARG A 321 19.21 27.04 -28.50
CA ARG A 321 19.51 27.40 -29.91
C ARG A 321 20.58 26.41 -30.42
N SER A 322 20.54 26.16 -31.72
CA SER A 322 21.47 25.37 -32.52
C SER A 322 22.88 25.98 -32.65
N SER A 323 23.91 25.13 -32.69
CA SER A 323 25.07 25.25 -33.60
C SER A 323 25.85 23.94 -33.73
N SER A 324 26.23 23.67 -34.97
CA SER A 324 27.16 22.71 -35.61
C SER A 324 28.52 22.53 -34.89
N GLU A 325 29.38 21.51 -35.08
CA GLU A 325 29.68 20.56 -36.19
C GLU A 325 30.71 19.49 -35.73
N GLN A 326 30.70 18.29 -36.38
CA GLN A 326 31.80 17.34 -36.78
C GLN A 326 32.78 16.76 -35.72
N ASP A 327 33.40 15.57 -35.83
CA ASP A 327 33.25 14.24 -36.47
C ASP A 327 34.41 13.35 -35.91
N SER A 328 34.37 12.04 -36.15
CA SER A 328 35.42 10.99 -36.08
C SER A 328 35.36 9.99 -34.91
N GLY A 329 35.25 8.70 -35.27
CA GLY A 329 34.88 7.61 -34.37
C GLY A 329 36.01 6.70 -33.90
N THR A 330 35.66 5.80 -32.97
CA THR A 330 36.28 4.49 -32.70
C THR A 330 35.40 3.72 -31.71
N GLY A 331 35.29 2.40 -31.89
CA GLY A 331 34.37 1.54 -31.16
C GLY A 331 34.63 1.48 -29.65
N SER A 332 33.56 1.43 -28.85
CA SER A 332 33.55 1.18 -27.40
C SER A 332 32.14 0.87 -26.91
N SER A 333 32.05 -0.02 -25.92
CA SER A 333 30.97 -0.37 -24.97
C SER A 333 29.69 0.51 -24.93
N PRO A 334 28.51 -0.04 -24.55
CA PRO A 334 27.28 0.75 -24.46
C PRO A 334 27.47 1.86 -23.41
N LEU A 335 27.68 3.08 -23.92
CA LEU A 335 27.79 4.31 -23.13
C LEU A 335 26.48 4.51 -22.38
N MET A 336 26.57 4.57 -21.05
CA MET A 336 25.52 5.21 -20.25
C MET A 336 25.45 6.66 -20.70
N THR A 337 24.27 7.11 -21.12
CA THR A 337 24.07 8.48 -21.57
C THR A 337 24.45 9.46 -20.45
N ASN A 338 25.09 10.58 -20.81
CA ASN A 338 25.40 11.68 -19.88
C ASN A 338 24.15 12.21 -19.13
N GLU A 339 22.95 11.86 -19.62
CA GLU A 339 21.65 12.19 -19.03
C GLU A 339 21.36 11.41 -17.73
N ALA A 340 21.90 10.19 -17.57
CA ALA A 340 21.74 9.41 -16.35
C ALA A 340 22.66 9.88 -15.21
N ALA A 341 23.80 10.51 -15.54
CA ALA A 341 24.73 11.07 -14.57
C ALA A 341 24.26 12.42 -13.99
N ASP A 342 23.44 13.17 -14.75
CA ASP A 342 22.91 14.48 -14.34
C ASP A 342 21.76 14.37 -13.33
N GLN A 343 21.02 13.25 -13.32
CA GLN A 343 19.89 13.02 -12.40
C GLN A 343 20.30 12.88 -10.93
N PHE A 344 21.59 12.67 -10.66
CA PHE A 344 22.11 12.58 -9.32
C PHE A 344 22.94 13.80 -8.94
N LYS A 345 22.82 14.96 -9.60
CA LYS A 345 23.60 16.16 -9.25
C LYS A 345 22.96 16.98 -8.14
N CYS A 346 23.80 17.50 -7.24
CA CYS A 346 23.40 18.33 -6.11
C CYS A 346 22.58 19.54 -6.59
N SER A 347 21.41 19.76 -5.98
CA SER A 347 20.50 20.86 -6.33
C SER A 347 21.01 22.26 -6.00
N ILE A 348 22.21 22.36 -5.41
CA ILE A 348 22.85 23.61 -5.01
C ILE A 348 24.02 23.94 -5.93
N CYS A 349 24.99 23.02 -6.07
CA CYS A 349 26.16 23.28 -6.90
C CYS A 349 26.04 22.75 -8.33
N PHE A 350 25.07 21.88 -8.62
CA PHE A 350 24.88 21.20 -9.92
C PHE A 350 26.16 20.54 -10.47
N ALA A 351 27.11 20.22 -9.60
CA ALA A 351 28.43 19.70 -9.96
C ALA A 351 28.69 18.31 -9.38
N GLN A 352 28.54 18.16 -8.06
CA GLN A 352 28.79 16.91 -7.35
C GLN A 352 27.51 16.08 -7.22
N THR A 353 27.66 14.79 -6.93
CA THR A 353 26.51 13.90 -6.75
C THR A 353 25.77 14.10 -5.43
N VAL A 354 24.46 13.95 -5.45
CA VAL A 354 23.55 13.93 -4.31
C VAL A 354 23.86 12.70 -3.48
N ARG A 355 24.18 12.92 -2.21
CA ARG A 355 24.51 11.86 -1.25
C ARG A 355 24.07 12.17 0.18
N CYS A 356 23.39 13.30 0.41
CA CYS A 356 23.03 13.73 1.74
C CYS A 356 21.51 13.68 1.98
N LEU A 357 21.11 12.97 3.04
CA LEU A 357 19.73 12.80 3.49
C LEU A 357 19.46 13.69 4.72
N PHE A 358 18.46 14.57 4.64
CA PHE A 358 18.09 15.48 5.73
C PHE A 358 17.02 14.87 6.64
N ILE A 359 17.25 14.80 7.95
CA ILE A 359 16.33 14.23 8.95
C ILE A 359 15.60 15.36 9.71
N PRO A 360 14.26 15.30 9.91
CA PRO A 360 13.37 14.14 9.71
C PRO A 360 12.67 14.06 8.35
N CYS A 361 12.80 15.07 7.48
CA CYS A 361 12.05 15.17 6.23
C CYS A 361 12.40 14.12 5.16
N LYS A 362 13.57 13.47 5.29
CA LYS A 362 14.12 12.42 4.41
C LYS A 362 14.31 12.83 2.94
N HIS A 363 14.43 14.12 2.65
CA HIS A 363 14.80 14.57 1.31
C HIS A 363 16.30 14.36 1.07
N MET A 364 16.65 13.85 -0.10
CA MET A 364 18.03 13.68 -0.56
C MET A 364 18.26 14.60 -1.76
N CYS A 365 18.97 15.72 -1.56
CA CYS A 365 19.06 16.76 -2.58
C CYS A 365 20.43 17.44 -2.71
N THR A 366 21.37 17.20 -1.81
CA THR A 366 22.68 17.87 -1.82
C THR A 366 23.84 16.89 -1.81
N CYS A 367 25.00 17.35 -2.28
CA CYS A 367 26.29 16.74 -1.96
C CYS A 367 26.70 17.13 -0.53
N ALA A 368 27.71 16.44 0.04
CA ALA A 368 28.15 16.73 1.40
C ALA A 368 28.68 18.16 1.58
N ASP A 369 29.40 18.70 0.60
CA ASP A 369 29.95 20.05 0.71
C ASP A 369 28.82 21.10 0.83
N CYS A 370 27.76 20.94 0.04
CA CYS A 370 26.62 21.84 0.09
C CYS A 370 25.75 21.59 1.35
N ALA A 371 25.61 20.33 1.78
CA ALA A 371 24.92 20.01 3.03
C ALA A 371 25.60 20.65 4.26
N ASN A 372 26.93 20.59 4.32
CA ASN A 372 27.71 21.16 5.41
C ASN A 372 27.57 22.69 5.44
N ARG A 373 27.60 23.36 4.28
CA ARG A 373 27.35 24.81 4.22
C ARG A 373 25.97 25.21 4.74
N ILE A 374 24.93 24.40 4.49
CA ILE A 374 23.58 24.68 5.02
C ILE A 374 23.53 24.44 6.54
N ARG A 375 24.23 23.41 7.02
CA ARG A 375 24.33 23.13 8.45
C ARG A 375 24.96 24.29 9.23
N GLU A 376 25.90 25.00 8.60
CA GLU A 376 26.57 26.17 9.17
C GLU A 376 25.72 27.45 9.14
N GLN A 377 24.57 27.46 8.45
CA GLN A 377 23.66 28.61 8.45
C GLN A 377 22.80 28.66 9.72
N LEU A 378 22.41 29.88 10.12
CA LEU A 378 21.55 30.15 11.28
C LEU A 378 20.20 29.41 11.21
N HIS A 379 19.73 29.11 10.00
CA HIS A 379 18.49 28.40 9.71
C HIS A 379 18.78 27.12 8.90
N SER A 380 19.13 26.04 9.59
CA SER A 380 19.40 24.72 9.00
C SER A 380 18.09 24.08 8.49
N VAL A 381 17.66 24.45 7.28
CA VAL A 381 16.42 23.96 6.66
C VAL A 381 16.70 23.15 5.40
N CYS A 382 15.85 22.17 5.11
CA CYS A 382 15.94 21.36 3.91
C CYS A 382 15.69 22.23 2.65
N PRO A 383 16.55 22.16 1.61
CA PRO A 383 16.34 22.91 0.36
C PRO A 383 15.03 22.60 -0.38
N ILE A 384 14.45 21.41 -0.16
CA ILE A 384 13.23 20.95 -0.85
C ILE A 384 11.97 21.37 -0.11
N CYS A 385 11.84 21.00 1.16
CA CYS A 385 10.60 21.19 1.92
C CYS A 385 10.66 22.33 2.93
N ARG A 386 11.84 22.95 3.12
CA ARG A 386 12.10 24.01 4.11
C ARG A 386 11.86 23.61 5.57
N GLU A 387 11.62 22.33 5.83
CA GLU A 387 11.57 21.79 7.19
C GLU A 387 12.96 21.90 7.85
N ARG A 388 12.99 22.28 9.13
CA ARG A 388 14.23 22.37 9.90
C ARG A 388 14.77 20.96 10.11
N PHE A 389 16.00 20.70 9.67
CA PHE A 389 16.61 19.40 9.88
C PHE A 389 17.44 19.38 11.17
N THR A 390 17.45 18.24 11.84
CA THR A 390 18.27 17.98 13.03
C THR A 390 19.58 17.29 12.68
N GLU A 391 19.56 16.45 11.64
CA GLU A 391 20.72 15.67 11.20
C GLU A 391 20.82 15.66 9.67
N VAL A 392 22.04 15.47 9.16
CA VAL A 392 22.25 15.15 7.75
C VAL A 392 23.14 13.93 7.67
N TRP A 393 22.65 12.88 7.03
CA TRP A 393 23.36 11.62 6.86
C TRP A 393 24.00 11.58 5.48
N ASP A 394 25.28 11.25 5.45
CA ASP A 394 26.04 11.03 4.22
C ASP A 394 25.89 9.56 3.81
N ILE A 395 25.36 9.34 2.62
CA ILE A 395 25.02 8.03 2.08
C ILE A 395 26.05 7.66 1.04
N PHE A 396 26.86 6.65 1.36
CA PHE A 396 27.80 6.03 0.42
C PHE A 396 27.05 4.93 -0.34
N LEU A 397 26.86 5.13 -1.65
CA LEU A 397 26.20 4.19 -2.58
C LEU A 397 27.16 3.19 -3.19
#